data_AF-A0A328M680-F1
#
_entry.id   AF-A0A328M680-F1
#
_cell.length_a   1.000
_cell.length_b   1.000
_cell.length_c   1.000
_cell.angle_alpha   90.00
_cell.angle_beta   90.00
_cell.angle_gamma   90.00
#
_symmetry.space_group_name_H-M   'P 1'
#
loop_
_entity.id
_entity.type
_entity.pdbx_description
1 polymer ?
#
loop_
_entity_poly.entity_id
_entity_poly.type
_entity_poly.pdbx_seq_one_letter_code
_entity_poly.pdbx_strand_id
1 'polypeptide(L)' 'MNLGSQLKKFRESKSFSQEDVARKVGVTRQAVYKWESNKSYPDT' A
#
# COMPACT_ATOMS: atom_id res chain seq x y z
N MET A 1 14.59 5.22 4.55
CA MET A 1 13.11 5.24 4.67
C MET A 1 12.55 4.44 3.52
N ASN A 2 11.58 3.58 3.77
CA ASN A 2 11.09 2.65 2.77
C ASN A 2 9.61 2.90 2.49
N LEU A 3 9.24 3.03 1.21
CA LEU A 3 7.88 3.35 0.76
C LEU A 3 6.84 2.40 1.37
N GLY A 4 7.14 1.11 1.42
CA GLY A 4 6.23 0.10 1.97
C GLY A 4 5.89 0.33 3.44
N SER A 5 6.91 0.68 4.24
CA SER A 5 6.74 0.97 5.66
C SER A 5 5.94 2.25 5.91
N GLN A 6 6.15 3.28 5.08
CA GLN A 6 5.38 4.53 5.17
C GLN A 6 3.93 4.32 4.73
N LEU A 7 3.70 3.58 3.64
CA LEU A 7 2.36 3.26 3.15
C LEU A 7 1.55 2.53 4.23
N LYS A 8 2.15 1.52 4.87
CA LYS A 8 1.51 0.80 5.97
C LYS A 8 1.16 1.71 7.14
N LYS A 9 2.12 2.56 7.57
CA LYS A 9 1.90 3.51 8.66
C LYS A 9 0.75 4.48 8.37
N PHE A 10 0.67 5.05 7.17
CA PHE A 10 -0.41 5.94 6.79
C PHE A 10 -1.75 5.22 6.66
N ARG A 11 -1.75 4.00 6.12
CA ARG A 11 -2.94 3.15 6.03
C ARG A 11 -3.53 2.88 7.41
N GLU A 12 -2.69 2.45 8.36
CA GLU A 12 -3.10 2.16 9.74
C GLU A 12 -3.53 3.44 10.47
N SER A 13 -2.82 4.56 10.29
CA SER A 13 -3.18 5.86 10.87
C SER A 13 -4.54 6.38 10.40
N LYS A 14 -5.02 5.93 9.23
CA LYS A 14 -6.33 6.31 8.67
C LYS A 14 -7.39 5.21 8.84
N SER A 15 -7.10 4.14 9.59
CA SER A 15 -7.95 2.94 9.70
C SER A 15 -8.41 2.38 8.35
N PHE A 16 -7.53 2.42 7.36
CA PHE A 16 -7.81 1.84 6.04
C PHE A 16 -7.34 0.39 5.96
N SER A 17 -8.12 -0.45 5.28
CA SER A 17 -7.64 -1.77 4.86
C SER A 17 -6.76 -1.65 3.61
N GLN A 18 -6.03 -2.71 3.28
CA GLN A 18 -5.29 -2.79 2.02
C GLN A 18 -6.22 -2.66 0.81
N GLU A 19 -7.47 -3.13 0.93
CA GLU A 19 -8.49 -2.99 -0.11
C GLU A 19 -8.97 -1.55 -0.25
N ASP A 20 -9.12 -0.81 0.85
CA ASP A 20 -9.48 0.60 0.80
C ASP A 20 -8.41 1.44 0.09
N VAL A 21 -7.15 1.19 0.39
CA VAL A 21 -6.02 1.86 -0.28
C VAL A 21 -5.99 1.47 -1.75
N ALA A 22 -6.16 0.19 -2.07
CA ALA A 22 -6.18 -0.31 -3.44
C ALA A 22 -7.29 0.37 -4.27
N ARG A 23 -8.52 0.43 -3.73
CA ARG A 23 -9.65 1.11 -4.37
C ARG A 23 -9.40 2.60 -4.57
N LYS A 24 -8.81 3.29 -3.59
CA LYS A 24 -8.50 4.73 -3.68
C LYS A 24 -7.41 5.04 -4.70
N VAL A 25 -6.42 4.17 -4.84
CA VAL A 25 -5.29 4.36 -5.77
C VAL A 25 -5.61 3.80 -7.16
N GLY A 26 -6.67 3.00 -7.31
CA GLY A 26 -7.02 2.38 -8.57
C GLY A 26 -6.15 1.17 -8.92
N VAL A 27 -5.62 0.49 -7.90
CA VAL A 27 -4.79 -0.72 -8.06
C VAL A 27 -5.44 -1.91 -7.37
N THR A 28 -4.82 -3.08 -7.47
CA THR A 28 -5.29 -4.27 -6.77
C THR A 28 -4.78 -4.32 -5.33
N ARG A 29 -5.53 -4.97 -4.42
CA ARG A 29 -5.08 -5.24 -3.05
C ARG A 29 -3.71 -5.94 -3.02
N GLN A 30 -3.46 -6.83 -3.97
CA GLN A 30 -2.19 -7.53 -4.11
C GLN A 30 -1.03 -6.58 -4.44
N ALA A 31 -1.25 -5.54 -5.23
CA ALA A 31 -0.24 -4.51 -5.48
C ALA A 31 0.12 -3.78 -4.18
N VAL A 32 -0.88 -3.35 -3.40
CA VAL A 32 -0.68 -2.71 -2.10
C VAL A 32 0.09 -3.62 -1.13
N TYR A 33 -0.25 -4.91 -1.07
CA TYR A 33 0.48 -5.89 -0.26
C TYR A 33 1.95 -6.03 -0.69
N LYS A 34 2.24 -6.08 -1.99
CA LYS A 34 3.61 -6.17 -2.51
C LYS A 34 4.41 -4.91 -2.16
N TRP A 35 3.80 -3.74 -2.25
CA TRP A 35 4.41 -2.47 -1.88
C TRP A 35 4.73 -2.42 -0.38
N GLU A 36 3.75 -2.75 0.48
CA GLU A 36 3.95 -2.81 1.94
C GLU A 36 5.01 -3.85 2.34
N SER A 37 5.10 -4.96 1.60
CA SER A 37 6.06 -6.04 1.85
C SER A 37 7.42 -5.84 1.18
N ASN A 38 7.69 -4.68 0.55
CA ASN A 38 8.95 -4.43 -0.17
C ASN A 38 9.25 -5.37 -1.34
N LYS A 39 8.25 -6.13 -1.80
CA LYS A 39 8.43 -7.13 -2.86
C LYS A 39 8.33 -6.53 -4.26
N SER A 40 7.79 -5.33 -4.37
CA SER A 40 7.62 -4.60 -5.64
C SER A 40 7.45 -3.14 -5.31
N TYR A 41 7.93 -2.26 -6.19
CA TYR A 41 7.60 -0.85 -6.15
C TYR A 41 6.47 -0.60 -7.16
N PRO A 42 5.63 0.44 -6.97
CA PRO A 42 4.78 0.92 -8.04
C PRO A 42 5.69 1.28 -9.23
N ASP A 43 5.72 0.40 -10.23
CA ASP A 43 6.31 0.72 -11.52
C ASP A 43 5.33 1.69 -12.20
N THR A 44 5.87 2.82 -12.65
CA THR A 44 5.13 3.94 -13.27
C THR A 44 4.28 3.51 -14.45
#